data_AF-A0A4Y2AS73-F1
#
_entry.id   AF-A0A4Y2AS73-F1
#
_cell.length_a   1.000
_cell.length_b   1.000
_cell.length_c   1.000
_cell.angle_alpha   90.00
_cell.angle_beta   90.00
_cell.angle_gamma   90.00
#
_symmetry.space_group_name_H-M   'P 1'
#
loop_
_entity.id
_entity.type
_entity.pdbx_description
1 polymer ?
#
loop_
_entity_poly.entity_id
_entity_poly.type
_entity_poly.pdbx_seq_one_letter_code
_entity_poly.pdbx_strand_id
1 'polypeptide(L)'
;MAAKHHHNSPDLALSDFHLFGPLKKHLAGCNFRTDAKIQEAFVKWLRDLDLQFFQFKWTVNDSMAAHLSKLKNLWNELNLGLERKQEAQLPEMLLICKILDTLPQEYRSFKSSWLLLNEDKEPLMS
;
A
#
# COMPACT_ATOMS: atom_id res chain seq x y z
N MET A 1 -41.78 -11.19 7.69
CA MET A 1 -41.77 -9.89 6.98
C MET A 1 -40.51 -9.16 7.42
N ALA A 2 -39.68 -8.70 6.47
CA ALA A 2 -38.43 -7.92 6.61
C ALA A 2 -37.23 -8.64 7.31
N ALA A 3 -35.95 -8.50 6.91
CA ALA A 3 -35.31 -7.60 5.95
C ALA A 3 -34.09 -8.27 5.27
N LYS A 4 -33.72 -7.71 4.11
CA LYS A 4 -32.76 -8.18 3.10
C LYS A 4 -31.30 -7.85 3.48
N HIS A 5 -30.39 -8.62 2.87
CA HIS A 5 -28.92 -8.52 2.89
C HIS A 5 -28.33 -7.09 2.89
N HIS A 6 -27.21 -6.91 3.62
CA HIS A 6 -26.01 -6.25 3.10
C HIS A 6 -24.76 -6.87 3.72
N HIS A 7 -24.03 -7.61 2.89
CA HIS A 7 -22.61 -7.87 3.05
C HIS A 7 -21.90 -6.51 3.18
N ASN A 8 -21.29 -6.23 4.32
CA ASN A 8 -20.30 -5.18 4.47
C ASN A 8 -19.26 -5.70 5.48
N SER A 9 -18.47 -6.69 5.06
CA SER A 9 -17.11 -6.75 5.60
C SER A 9 -16.38 -5.55 5.01
N PRO A 10 -15.77 -4.67 5.81
CA PRO A 10 -14.84 -3.73 5.26
C PRO A 10 -13.63 -4.55 4.84
N ASP A 11 -13.55 -4.85 3.54
CA ASP A 11 -12.31 -5.17 2.84
C ASP A 11 -11.41 -3.93 2.91
N LEU A 12 -10.95 -3.61 4.12
CA LEU A 12 -9.95 -2.59 4.38
C LEU A 12 -8.63 -3.32 4.24
N ALA A 13 -7.99 -3.14 3.10
CA ALA A 13 -6.61 -3.57 2.94
C ALA A 13 -5.78 -2.90 4.05
N LEU A 14 -4.74 -3.57 4.55
CA LEU A 14 -3.86 -3.00 5.59
C LEU A 14 -3.24 -1.64 5.20
N SER A 15 -3.21 -1.31 3.91
CA SER A 15 -2.88 0.01 3.39
C SER A 15 -3.84 1.12 3.85
N ASP A 16 -5.09 0.78 4.15
CA ASP A 16 -6.19 1.73 4.29
C ASP A 16 -6.17 2.47 5.63
N PHE A 17 -5.58 1.87 6.68
CA PHE A 17 -5.46 2.52 7.98
C PHE A 17 -4.36 3.58 8.05
N HIS A 18 -3.41 3.58 7.10
CA HIS A 18 -2.17 4.36 7.27
C HIS A 18 -1.74 5.20 6.06
N LEU A 19 -2.16 4.84 4.84
CA LEU A 19 -1.98 5.71 3.68
C LEU A 19 -2.97 6.88 3.71
N PHE A 20 -4.19 6.62 4.18
CA PHE A 20 -5.27 7.61 4.19
C PHE A 20 -5.04 8.74 5.19
N GLY A 21 -4.26 8.55 6.26
CA GLY A 21 -3.97 9.61 7.23
C GLY A 21 -3.20 10.79 6.59
N PRO A 22 -1.97 10.56 6.11
CA PRO A 22 -1.18 11.56 5.39
C PRO A 22 -1.88 12.07 4.12
N LEU A 23 -2.53 11.18 3.36
CA LEU A 23 -3.30 11.58 2.18
C LEU A 23 -4.44 12.53 2.53
N LYS A 24 -5.23 12.21 3.57
CA LYS A 24 -6.35 13.05 4.01
C LYS A 24 -5.87 14.41 4.52
N LYS A 25 -4.70 14.50 5.16
CA LYS A 25 -4.08 15.78 5.53
C LYS A 25 -3.72 16.59 4.28
N HIS A 26 -3.09 15.97 3.29
CA HIS A 26 -2.70 16.65 2.05
C HIS A 26 -3.92 17.13 1.23
N LEU A 27 -5.00 16.33 1.23
CA LEU A 27 -6.25 16.67 0.54
C LEU A 27 -7.20 17.52 1.40
N ALA A 28 -6.87 17.80 2.66
CA ALA A 28 -7.74 18.56 3.55
C ALA A 28 -8.00 19.96 3.00
N GLY A 29 -9.27 20.36 2.96
CA GLY A 29 -9.69 21.69 2.45
C GLY A 29 -9.81 21.76 0.92
N CYS A 30 -9.47 20.71 0.18
CA CYS A 30 -9.74 20.62 -1.24
C CYS A 30 -11.18 20.15 -1.49
N ASN A 31 -11.95 20.90 -2.29
CA ASN A 31 -13.29 20.51 -2.70
C ASN A 31 -13.25 19.97 -4.14
N PHE A 32 -13.32 18.65 -4.28
CA PHE A 32 -13.26 17.99 -5.57
C PHE A 32 -14.66 17.83 -6.14
N ARG A 33 -14.89 18.37 -7.35
CA ARG A 33 -16.19 18.25 -8.05
C ARG A 33 -16.34 16.99 -8.89
N THR A 34 -15.24 16.24 -9.10
CA THR A 34 -15.15 15.12 -10.04
C THR A 34 -14.06 14.15 -9.63
N ASP A 35 -14.27 12.85 -9.88
CA ASP A 35 -13.28 11.78 -9.61
C ASP A 35 -11.94 12.01 -10.31
N ALA A 36 -11.95 12.57 -11.52
CA ALA A 36 -10.73 12.90 -12.27
C ALA A 36 -9.79 13.84 -11.49
N LYS A 37 -10.35 14.82 -10.75
CA LYS A 37 -9.55 15.75 -9.93
C LYS A 37 -9.03 15.09 -8.66
N ILE A 38 -9.79 14.13 -8.10
CA ILE A 38 -9.34 13.31 -6.97
C ILE A 38 -8.15 12.46 -7.40
N GLN A 39 -8.24 11.80 -8.56
CA GLN A 39 -7.14 11.02 -9.13
C GLN A 39 -5.91 11.88 -9.40
N GLU A 40 -6.08 13.08 -9.97
CA GLU A 40 -4.97 14.00 -10.21
C GLU A 40 -4.27 14.41 -8.91
N ALA A 41 -5.02 14.76 -7.87
CA ALA A 41 -4.46 15.15 -6.57
C ALA A 41 -3.75 13.98 -5.87
N PHE A 42 -4.32 12.77 -5.94
CA PHE A 42 -3.70 11.57 -5.42
C PHE A 42 -2.39 11.24 -6.17
N VAL A 43 -2.41 11.28 -7.50
CA VAL A 43 -1.22 11.06 -8.34
C VAL A 43 -0.15 12.13 -8.08
N LYS A 44 -0.55 13.39 -7.90
CA LYS A 44 0.37 14.48 -7.56
C LYS A 44 1.01 14.25 -6.19
N TRP A 45 0.22 13.89 -5.19
CA TRP A 45 0.72 13.56 -3.86
C TRP A 45 1.70 12.38 -3.87
N LEU A 46 1.37 11.30 -4.60
CA LEU A 46 2.28 10.16 -4.80
C LEU A 46 3.58 10.56 -5.50
N ARG A 47 3.52 11.47 -6.49
CA ARG A 47 4.70 12.02 -7.17
C ARG A 47 5.56 12.87 -6.22
N ASP A 48 4.92 13.63 -5.34
CA ASP A 48 5.61 14.44 -4.32
C ASP A 48 6.22 13.57 -3.20
N LEU A 49 5.72 12.35 -3.02
CA LEU A 49 6.22 11.40 -2.03
C LEU A 49 7.52 10.72 -2.47
N ASP A 50 7.52 10.04 -3.62
CA ASP A 50 8.68 9.63 -4.44
C ASP A 50 8.18 8.59 -5.45
N LEU A 51 8.18 8.93 -6.74
CA LEU A 51 7.68 8.05 -7.79
C LEU A 51 8.49 6.74 -7.89
N GLN A 52 9.76 6.76 -7.49
CA GLN A 52 10.65 5.62 -7.63
C GLN A 52 10.21 4.43 -6.77
N PHE A 53 9.77 4.66 -5.53
CA PHE A 53 9.27 3.59 -4.67
C PHE A 53 8.01 2.94 -5.24
N PHE A 54 7.01 3.75 -5.62
CA PHE A 54 5.72 3.23 -6.08
C PHE A 54 5.80 2.56 -7.46
N GLN A 55 6.69 3.02 -8.34
CA GLN A 55 6.90 2.43 -9.66
C GLN A 55 7.95 1.33 -9.69
N PHE A 56 8.63 1.06 -8.57
CA PHE A 56 9.62 0.00 -8.49
C PHE A 56 9.02 -1.36 -8.86
N LYS A 57 9.74 -2.12 -9.70
CA LYS A 57 9.37 -3.45 -10.19
C LYS A 57 10.59 -4.35 -10.21
N TRP A 58 10.34 -5.66 -10.20
CA TRP A 58 11.38 -6.66 -10.39
C TRP A 58 12.14 -6.46 -11.70
N THR A 59 13.46 -6.66 -11.66
CA THR A 59 14.27 -6.75 -12.87
C THR A 59 14.86 -8.15 -12.99
N VAL A 60 14.81 -8.74 -14.19
CA VAL A 60 15.17 -10.15 -14.43
C VAL A 60 16.62 -10.47 -14.05
N ASN A 61 17.50 -9.46 -14.02
CA ASN A 61 18.92 -9.63 -13.69
C ASN A 61 19.23 -9.44 -12.20
N ASP A 62 18.25 -9.02 -11.37
CA ASP A 62 18.47 -8.86 -9.94
C ASP A 62 18.27 -10.18 -9.20
N SER A 63 19.17 -10.47 -8.26
CA SER A 63 18.89 -11.47 -7.23
C SER A 63 17.82 -10.95 -6.27
N MET A 64 17.12 -11.86 -5.57
CA MET A 64 16.15 -11.48 -4.52
C MET A 64 16.75 -10.50 -3.52
N ALA A 65 17.98 -10.75 -3.05
CA ALA A 65 18.66 -9.87 -2.11
C ALA A 65 18.93 -8.48 -2.71
N ALA A 66 19.37 -8.41 -3.97
CA ALA A 66 19.60 -7.14 -4.67
C ALA A 66 18.29 -6.37 -4.86
N HIS A 67 17.22 -7.04 -5.28
CA HIS A 67 15.89 -6.45 -5.44
C HIS A 67 15.36 -5.87 -4.11
N LEU A 68 15.41 -6.67 -3.04
CA LEU A 68 14.97 -6.23 -1.71
C LEU A 68 15.83 -5.08 -1.18
N SER A 69 17.15 -5.11 -1.41
CA SER A 69 18.04 -4.02 -1.00
C SER A 69 17.70 -2.72 -1.71
N LYS A 70 17.48 -2.75 -3.04
CA LYS A 70 17.04 -1.57 -3.80
C LYS A 70 15.70 -1.04 -3.31
N LEU A 71 14.71 -1.92 -3.10
CA LEU A 71 13.40 -1.54 -2.61
C LEU A 71 13.46 -0.95 -1.20
N LYS A 72 14.28 -1.52 -0.31
CA LYS A 72 14.50 -1.01 1.05
C LYS A 72 15.20 0.35 1.04
N ASN A 73 16.16 0.57 0.14
CA ASN A 73 16.79 1.88 -0.01
C ASN A 73 15.77 2.93 -0.45
N LEU A 74 14.92 2.62 -1.45
CA LEU A 74 13.85 3.52 -1.86
C LEU A 74 12.85 3.83 -0.74
N TRP A 75 12.53 2.84 0.09
CA TRP A 75 11.69 3.04 1.27
C TRP A 75 12.32 3.98 2.31
N ASN A 76 13.63 3.84 2.54
CA ASN A 76 14.35 4.72 3.45
C ASN A 76 14.39 6.16 2.91
N GLU A 77 14.70 6.36 1.63
CA GLU A 77 14.70 7.68 1.00
C GLU A 77 13.31 8.36 1.04
N LEU A 78 12.25 7.58 0.81
CA LEU A 78 10.86 8.04 0.93
C LEU A 78 10.56 8.53 2.36
N ASN A 79 10.91 7.74 3.38
CA ASN A 79 10.69 8.13 4.77
C ASN A 79 11.56 9.30 5.21
N LEU A 80 12.82 9.38 4.77
CA LEU A 80 13.67 10.55 4.96
C LEU A 80 13.08 11.80 4.29
N GLY A 81 12.43 11.65 3.13
CA GLY A 81 11.67 12.72 2.47
C GLY A 81 10.49 13.21 3.30
N LEU A 82 9.76 12.29 3.93
CA LEU A 82 8.62 12.60 4.82
C LEU A 82 9.06 13.31 6.10
N GLU A 83 10.11 12.81 6.75
CA GLU A 83 10.67 13.43 7.96
C GLU A 83 11.10 14.87 7.71
N ARG A 84 11.78 15.13 6.58
CA ARG A 84 12.17 16.50 6.16
C ARG A 84 10.97 17.43 5.99
N LYS A 85 9.80 16.88 5.64
CA LYS A 85 8.54 17.62 5.51
C LYS A 85 7.74 17.69 6.82
N GLN A 86 8.31 17.22 7.94
CA GLN A 86 7.62 17.09 9.24
C GLN A 86 6.36 16.20 9.16
N GLU A 87 6.35 15.26 8.22
CA GLU A 87 5.29 14.27 8.07
C GLU A 87 5.68 12.99 8.82
N ALA A 88 4.67 12.22 9.22
CA ALA A 88 4.89 10.93 9.86
C ALA A 88 5.49 9.93 8.86
N GLN A 89 6.43 9.10 9.32
CA GLN A 89 6.92 7.96 8.55
C GLN A 89 5.76 7.01 8.21
N LEU A 90 5.90 6.34 7.08
CA LEU A 90 4.97 5.31 6.65
C LEU A 90 5.23 4.01 7.43
N PRO A 91 4.20 3.19 7.71
CA PRO A 91 4.39 1.91 8.40
C PRO A 91 5.09 0.89 7.51
N GLU A 92 5.94 0.04 8.11
CA GLU A 92 6.65 -1.05 7.41
C GLU A 92 5.72 -2.00 6.65
N MET A 93 4.45 -2.08 7.03
CA MET A 93 3.43 -2.84 6.30
C MET A 93 3.35 -2.46 4.81
N LEU A 94 3.50 -1.17 4.45
CA LEU A 94 3.50 -0.74 3.05
C LEU A 94 4.73 -1.26 2.30
N LEU A 95 5.89 -1.33 2.96
CA LEU A 95 7.08 -1.97 2.41
C LEU A 95 6.83 -3.47 2.17
N ILE A 96 6.22 -4.17 3.12
CA ILE A 96 5.88 -5.59 2.99
C ILE A 96 4.91 -5.82 1.82
N CYS A 97 3.84 -5.03 1.73
CA CYS A 97 2.90 -5.09 0.60
C CYS A 97 3.61 -4.84 -0.73
N LYS A 98 4.52 -3.86 -0.79
CA LYS A 98 5.29 -3.57 -2.00
C LYS A 98 6.26 -4.69 -2.37
N ILE A 99 6.88 -5.34 -1.38
CA ILE A 99 7.70 -6.53 -1.61
C ILE A 99 6.84 -7.60 -2.28
N LEU A 100 5.70 -7.97 -1.68
CA LEU A 100 4.79 -8.99 -2.22
C LEU A 100 4.24 -8.62 -3.61
N ASP A 101 3.99 -7.34 -3.87
CA ASP A 101 3.54 -6.84 -5.17
C ASP A 101 4.61 -6.98 -6.25
N THR A 102 5.87 -6.75 -5.90
CA THR A 102 6.99 -6.75 -6.84
C THR A 102 7.65 -8.10 -7.04
N LEU A 103 7.26 -9.15 -6.30
CA LEU A 103 7.81 -10.49 -6.50
C LEU A 103 7.49 -11.04 -7.90
N PRO A 104 8.43 -11.75 -8.55
CA PRO A 104 8.19 -12.36 -9.84
C PRO A 104 7.22 -13.54 -9.72
N GLN A 105 6.67 -13.95 -10.86
CA GLN A 105 5.62 -14.98 -10.92
C GLN A 105 6.02 -16.31 -10.26
N GLU A 106 7.30 -16.65 -10.23
CA GLU A 106 7.83 -17.86 -9.59
C GLU A 106 7.52 -17.93 -8.09
N TYR A 107 7.29 -16.78 -7.43
CA TYR A 107 6.93 -16.70 -6.02
C TYR A 107 5.41 -16.60 -5.81
N ARG A 108 4.58 -16.86 -6.83
CA ARG A 108 3.11 -16.80 -6.69
C ARG A 108 2.59 -17.65 -5.53
N SER A 109 3.07 -18.89 -5.38
CA SER A 109 2.63 -19.77 -4.30
C SER A 109 2.89 -19.16 -2.93
N PHE A 110 4.08 -18.57 -2.73
CA PHE A 110 4.42 -17.84 -1.51
C PHE A 110 3.50 -16.63 -1.29
N LYS A 111 3.28 -15.81 -2.32
CA LYS A 111 2.39 -14.64 -2.26
C LYS A 111 0.96 -15.05 -1.89
N SER A 112 0.44 -16.11 -2.49
CA SER A 112 -0.89 -16.65 -2.18
C SER A 112 -0.96 -17.16 -0.75
N SER A 113 -0.01 -17.98 -0.28
CA SER A 113 0.03 -18.44 1.11
C SER A 113 0.10 -17.29 2.11
N TRP A 114 0.85 -16.24 1.81
CA TRP A 114 0.96 -15.07 2.68
C TRP A 114 -0.35 -14.28 2.82
N LEU A 115 -1.14 -14.21 1.74
CA LEU A 115 -2.45 -13.54 1.77
C LEU A 115 -3.51 -14.38 2.48
N LEU A 116 -3.47 -15.71 2.30
CA LEU A 116 -4.38 -16.66 2.97
C LEU A 116 -4.21 -16.68 4.50
N LEU A 117 -3.00 -16.46 5.02
CA LEU A 117 -2.74 -16.39 6.47
C LEU A 117 -3.52 -15.27 7.19
N ASN A 118 -4.07 -14.31 6.46
CA ASN A 118 -4.94 -13.26 7.02
C ASN A 118 -6.44 -13.61 6.95
N GLU A 119 -6.83 -14.71 6.30
CA GLU A 119 -8.23 -15.15 6.18
C GLU A 119 -8.66 -16.12 7.31
N ASP A 120 -7.70 -16.73 8.02
CA ASP A 120 -7.97 -17.68 9.10
C ASP A 120 -8.22 -17.02 10.47
N LYS A 121 -9.33 -16.28 10.59
CA LYS A 121 -9.97 -16.01 11.90
C LYS A 121 -11.49 -16.04 11.81
N GLU A 122 -12.05 -17.25 11.76
CA GLU A 122 -13.28 -17.60 12.47
C GLU A 122 -13.16 -19.09 12.83
N PRO A 123 -12.76 -19.46 14.06
CA PRO A 123 -12.96 -20.82 14.51
C PRO A 123 -14.47 -21.01 14.63
N LEU A 124 -15.02 -21.82 13.72
CA LEU A 124 -16.33 -22.44 13.86
C LEU A 124 -16.45 -23.00 15.28
N MET A 125 -17.13 -22.26 16.16
CA MET A 125 -17.71 -22.81 17.38
C MET A 125 -18.77 -23.81 16.92
N SER A 126 -18.40 -25.09 16.98
CA SER A 126 -19.32 -26.22 16.86
C SER A 126 -20.21 -26.32 18.09
#